data_AF-A0A395ISG0-F1
#
_entry.id   AF-A0A395ISG0-F1
#
_cell.length_a   1.000
_cell.length_b   1.000
_cell.length_c   1.000
_cell.angle_alpha   90.00
_cell.angle_beta   90.00
_cell.angle_gamma   90.00
#
_symmetry.space_group_name_H-M   'P 1'
#
loop_
_entity.id
_entity.type
_entity.pdbx_description
1 polymer ?
#
loop_
_entity_poly.entity_id
_entity_poly.type
_entity_poly.pdbx_seq_one_letter_code
_entity_poly.pdbx_strand_id
1 'polypeptide(L)'
;MECQSQHASNRLPSSLLHLLSNTLILYHTVPYLPVSSLSALGATSRSFKEIIYETPHVFRYLNLSDVKSAKPKDGELWRNAQLDENLTEDEFYGGSP
;
A
#
# COMPACT_ATOMS: atom_id res chain seq x y z
N MET A 1 -8.78 -55.56 8.57
CA MET A 1 -8.72 -54.39 9.45
C MET A 1 -7.87 -53.37 8.71
N GLU A 2 -8.51 -52.58 7.85
CA GLU A 2 -7.83 -51.67 6.93
C GLU A 2 -7.73 -50.30 7.58
N CYS A 3 -6.58 -50.00 8.18
CA CYS A 3 -6.26 -48.65 8.63
C CYS A 3 -5.94 -47.81 7.39
N GLN A 4 -6.98 -47.24 6.76
CA GLN A 4 -6.79 -46.22 5.74
C GLN A 4 -6.24 -44.96 6.42
N SER A 5 -4.93 -44.74 6.29
CA SER A 5 -4.28 -43.48 6.66
C SER A 5 -4.72 -42.41 5.66
N GLN A 6 -5.64 -41.57 6.10
CA GLN A 6 -6.27 -40.54 5.31
C GLN A 6 -5.26 -39.42 4.97
N HIS A 7 -5.08 -39.20 3.67
CA HIS A 7 -4.71 -37.95 3.02
C HIS A 7 -3.52 -37.16 3.61
N ALA A 8 -2.30 -37.62 3.29
CA ALA A 8 -1.26 -36.67 2.91
C ALA A 8 -1.67 -36.04 1.57
N SER A 9 -2.65 -35.12 1.59
CA SER A 9 -2.87 -34.23 0.45
C SER A 9 -1.54 -33.53 0.22
N ASN A 10 -0.86 -33.94 -0.84
CA ASN A 10 0.29 -33.27 -1.41
C ASN A 10 -0.09 -31.80 -1.55
N ARG A 11 0.23 -30.98 -0.54
CA ARG A 11 -0.29 -29.61 -0.42
C ARG A 11 0.39 -28.83 -1.55
N LEU A 12 -0.31 -28.71 -2.67
CA LEU A 12 0.07 -27.86 -3.78
C LEU A 12 0.45 -26.50 -3.21
N PRO A 13 1.53 -25.86 -3.72
CA PRO A 13 1.92 -24.55 -3.23
C PRO A 13 0.72 -23.61 -3.38
N SER A 14 0.33 -22.96 -2.27
CA SER A 14 -0.69 -21.92 -2.30
C SER A 14 -0.26 -20.87 -3.31
N SER A 15 -1.15 -20.50 -4.24
CA SER A 15 -0.83 -19.44 -5.20
C SER A 15 -0.47 -18.15 -4.44
N LEU A 16 0.45 -17.37 -4.99
CA LEU A 16 0.84 -16.09 -4.39
C LEU A 16 -0.39 -15.20 -4.15
N LEU A 17 -1.36 -15.25 -5.08
CA LEU A 17 -2.61 -14.55 -4.94
C LEU A 17 -3.37 -14.99 -3.69
N HIS A 18 -3.54 -16.30 -3.48
CA HIS A 18 -4.24 -16.84 -2.32
C HIS A 18 -3.56 -16.45 -0.99
N LEU A 19 -2.23 -16.45 -0.98
CA LEU A 19 -1.44 -16.04 0.18
C LEU A 19 -1.62 -14.55 0.49
N LEU A 20 -1.50 -13.69 -0.52
CA LEU A 20 -1.59 -12.23 -0.36
C LEU A 20 -3.02 -11.71 -0.20
N SER A 21 -4.04 -12.52 -0.52
CA SER A 21 -5.43 -12.22 -0.14
C SER A 21 -5.66 -12.24 1.37
N ASN A 22 -4.75 -12.84 2.14
CA ASN A 22 -4.77 -12.71 3.59
C ASN A 22 -4.14 -11.37 4.00
N THR A 23 -4.95 -10.45 4.52
CA THR A 23 -4.52 -9.10 4.90
C THR A 23 -3.45 -9.08 5.99
N LEU A 24 -3.44 -10.04 6.92
CA LEU A 24 -2.37 -10.15 7.92
C LEU A 24 -1.04 -10.45 7.25
N ILE A 25 -1.01 -11.44 6.34
CA ILE A 25 0.21 -11.80 5.61
C ILE A 25 0.64 -10.64 4.69
N LEU A 26 -0.30 -9.99 4.01
CA LEU A 26 -0.03 -8.81 3.20
C LEU A 26 0.64 -7.70 4.02
N TYR A 27 0.07 -7.32 5.16
CA TYR A 27 0.62 -6.25 6.00
C TYR A 27 1.99 -6.57 6.60
N HIS A 28 2.27 -7.85 6.85
CA HIS A 28 3.59 -8.28 7.29
C HIS A 28 4.61 -8.41 6.16
N THR A 29 4.19 -8.57 4.90
CA THR A 29 5.12 -8.73 3.77
C THR A 29 5.45 -7.42 3.10
N VAL A 30 4.48 -6.51 2.99
CA VAL A 30 4.61 -5.24 2.27
C VAL A 30 5.76 -4.35 2.76
N PRO A 31 6.05 -4.18 4.08
CA PRO A 31 7.16 -3.35 4.55
C PRO A 31 8.55 -3.80 4.09
N TYR A 32 8.68 -5.06 3.68
CA TYR A 32 9.94 -5.65 3.21
C TYR A 32 10.08 -5.61 1.68
N LEU A 33 9.08 -5.11 0.97
CA LEU A 33 9.08 -5.03 -0.49
C LEU A 33 9.36 -3.60 -0.97
N PRO A 34 10.26 -3.42 -1.96
CA PRO A 34 10.40 -2.14 -2.63
C PRO A 34 9.08 -1.68 -3.26
N VAL A 35 8.86 -0.38 -3.29
CA VAL A 35 7.66 0.25 -3.89
C VAL A 35 7.47 -0.17 -5.34
N SER A 36 8.57 -0.27 -6.08
CA SER A 36 8.57 -0.73 -7.47
C SER A 36 8.04 -2.16 -7.61
N SER A 37 8.37 -3.04 -6.66
CA SER A 37 7.88 -4.42 -6.63
C SER A 37 6.38 -4.49 -6.34
N LEU A 38 5.87 -3.67 -5.41
CA LEU A 38 4.42 -3.60 -5.13
C LEU A 38 3.64 -3.09 -6.35
N SER A 39 4.15 -2.03 -6.99
CA SER A 39 3.53 -1.48 -8.20
C SER A 39 3.57 -2.46 -9.37
N ALA A 40 4.70 -3.17 -9.55
CA ALA A 40 4.83 -4.20 -10.57
C ALA A 40 3.85 -5.35 -10.32
N LEU A 41 3.69 -5.77 -9.06
CA LEU A 41 2.74 -6.82 -8.67
C LEU A 41 1.30 -6.41 -9.01
N GLY A 42 0.90 -5.18 -8.67
CA GLY A 42 -0.41 -4.65 -9.05
C GLY A 42 -0.64 -4.54 -10.57
N ALA A 43 0.43 -4.41 -11.36
CA ALA A 43 0.36 -4.39 -12.83
C ALA A 43 0.22 -5.79 -13.47
N THR A 44 0.44 -6.87 -12.72
CA THR A 44 0.38 -8.24 -13.29
C THR A 44 -1.04 -8.75 -13.53
N SER A 45 -2.02 -8.39 -12.68
CA SER A 45 -3.40 -8.86 -12.80
C SER A 45 -4.39 -7.93 -12.10
N ARG A 46 -5.68 -8.03 -12.47
CA ARG A 46 -6.75 -7.27 -11.80
C ARG A 46 -6.87 -7.63 -10.32
N SER A 47 -6.74 -8.91 -9.98
CA SER A 47 -6.83 -9.36 -8.58
C SER A 47 -5.67 -8.83 -7.73
N PHE A 48 -4.44 -8.79 -8.27
CA PHE A 48 -3.33 -8.13 -7.56
C PHE A 48 -3.51 -6.63 -7.48
N LYS A 49 -4.03 -5.99 -8.55
CA LYS A 49 -4.36 -4.57 -8.52
C LYS A 49 -5.33 -4.25 -7.37
N GLU A 50 -6.41 -5.01 -7.24
CA GLU A 50 -7.40 -4.85 -6.16
C GLU A 50 -6.73 -5.02 -4.78
N ILE A 51 -5.97 -6.09 -4.57
CA ILE A 51 -5.30 -6.32 -3.27
C ILE A 51 -4.32 -5.20 -2.93
N ILE A 52 -3.54 -4.71 -3.90
CA ILE A 52 -2.47 -3.73 -3.65
C ILE A 52 -3.02 -2.31 -3.49
N TYR A 53 -4.00 -1.89 -4.30
CA TYR A 53 -4.46 -0.51 -4.33
C TYR A 53 -5.73 -0.25 -3.51
N GLU A 54 -6.58 -1.26 -3.32
CA GLU A 54 -7.85 -1.09 -2.58
C GLU A 54 -7.73 -1.50 -1.11
N THR A 55 -6.73 -2.32 -0.75
CA THR A 55 -6.52 -2.69 0.66
C THR A 55 -5.90 -1.52 1.43
N PRO A 56 -6.48 -1.08 2.55
CA PRO A 56 -5.91 -0.04 3.38
C PRO A 56 -4.51 -0.39 3.86
N HIS A 57 -3.71 0.63 4.16
CA HIS A 57 -2.41 0.48 4.84
C HIS A 57 -1.31 -0.29 4.10
N VAL A 58 -1.54 -0.78 2.87
CA VAL A 58 -0.49 -1.36 2.03
C VAL A 58 0.67 -0.37 1.89
N PHE A 59 0.38 0.88 1.57
CA PHE A 59 1.41 1.90 1.40
C PHE A 59 1.80 2.64 2.71
N ARG A 60 1.46 2.12 3.89
CA ARG A 60 1.67 2.80 5.19
C ARG A 60 3.16 2.97 5.56
N TYR A 61 3.98 1.96 5.28
CA TYR A 61 5.39 1.89 5.70
C TYR A 61 6.33 1.93 4.51
N LEU A 62 6.06 2.85 3.58
CA LEU A 62 6.75 2.94 2.30
C LEU A 62 8.23 3.31 2.50
N ASN A 63 9.14 2.38 2.21
CA ASN A 63 10.57 2.69 2.23
C ASN A 63 10.96 3.48 0.97
N LEU A 64 11.22 4.78 1.16
CA LEU A 64 11.63 5.70 0.10
C LEU A 64 13.15 5.98 0.08
N SER A 65 13.94 5.23 0.83
CA SER A 65 15.38 5.50 1.01
C SER A 65 16.16 5.54 -0.32
N ASP A 66 15.74 4.75 -1.32
CA ASP A 66 16.41 4.65 -2.62
C ASP A 66 15.80 5.59 -3.70
N VAL A 67 14.81 6.41 -3.34
CA VAL A 67 14.08 7.25 -4.29
C VAL A 67 14.73 8.63 -4.40
N LYS A 68 15.19 9.00 -5.59
CA LYS A 68 15.87 10.30 -5.87
C LYS A 68 15.05 11.52 -5.49
N SER A 69 13.73 11.45 -5.63
CA SER A 69 12.81 12.51 -5.25
C SER A 69 11.39 11.97 -5.14
N ALA A 70 10.65 12.36 -4.11
CA ALA A 70 9.20 12.21 -4.04
C ALA A 70 8.58 13.60 -3.90
N LYS A 71 7.59 13.91 -4.73
CA LYS A 71 6.77 15.12 -4.59
C LYS A 71 5.39 14.70 -4.09
N PRO A 72 4.98 15.11 -2.87
CA PRO A 72 3.61 14.92 -2.44
C PRO A 72 2.68 15.71 -3.37
N LYS A 73 1.65 15.07 -3.93
CA LYS A 73 0.67 15.75 -4.80
C LYS A 73 -0.03 16.90 -4.10
N ASP A 74 -0.25 16.79 -2.80
CA ASP A 74 -1.01 17.79 -2.04
C ASP A 74 -0.14 18.92 -1.47
N GLY A 75 1.19 18.84 -1.60
CA GLY A 75 2.10 19.86 -1.07
C GLY A 75 2.05 21.20 -1.82
N GLU A 76 1.49 21.24 -3.03
CA GLU A 76 1.34 22.49 -3.80
C GLU A 76 0.19 23.35 -3.29
N LEU A 77 -0.86 22.77 -2.70
CA LEU A 77 -1.95 23.53 -2.07
C LEU A 77 -1.44 24.35 -0.87
N TRP A 78 -0.56 23.75 -0.05
CA TRP A 78 0.01 24.42 1.12
C TRP A 78 1.08 25.45 0.78
N ARG A 79 1.84 25.24 -0.31
CA ARG A 79 2.87 26.18 -0.76
C ARG A 79 2.31 27.45 -1.39
N ASN A 80 1.15 27.37 -2.04
CA ASN A 80 0.53 28.54 -2.68
C ASN A 80 -0.23 29.41 -1.67
N ALA A 81 -0.66 28.85 -0.53
CA ALA A 81 -1.27 29.62 0.57
C ALA A 81 -0.26 30.53 1.30
N GLN A 82 1.03 30.21 1.23
CA GLN A 82 2.10 30.93 1.92
C GLN A 82 2.61 32.18 1.17
N LEU A 83 2.00 32.55 0.03
CA LEU A 83 2.47 33.63 -0.85
C LEU A 83 1.67 34.94 -0.73
N ASP A 84 0.58 34.98 0.04
CA ASP A 84 -0.06 36.25 0.39
C ASP A 84 0.47 36.69 1.76
N GLU A 85 1.43 37.62 1.77
CA GLU A 85 1.99 38.20 3.00
C GLU A 85 0.93 38.95 3.85
N ASN A 86 -0.30 39.08 3.35
CA ASN A 86 -1.42 39.68 4.07
C ASN A 86 -2.37 38.65 4.71
N LEU A 87 -2.14 37.35 4.53
CA LEU A 87 -2.99 36.33 5.13
C LEU A 87 -2.68 36.22 6.64
N THR A 88 -3.66 36.52 7.48
CA THR A 88 -3.51 36.40 8.93
C THR A 88 -3.65 34.95 9.38
N GLU A 89 -3.00 34.61 10.50
CA GLU A 89 -3.00 33.26 11.09
C GLU A 89 -4.42 32.71 11.29
N ASP A 90 -5.36 33.56 11.70
CA ASP A 90 -6.77 33.20 11.89
C ASP A 90 -7.48 32.85 10.57
N GLU A 91 -7.10 33.44 9.43
CA GLU A 91 -7.68 33.11 8.12
C GLU A 91 -7.14 31.78 7.59
N PHE A 92 -5.91 31.44 7.96
CA PHE A 92 -5.28 30.18 7.59
C PHE A 92 -5.85 28.98 8.39
N TYR A 93 -6.08 29.14 9.70
CA TYR A 93 -6.60 28.08 10.56
C TYR A 93 -8.12 28.09 10.75
N GLY A 94 -8.79 29.19 10.43
CA GLY A 94 -10.21 29.39 10.68
C GLY A 94 -11.15 28.62 9.76
N GLY A 95 -10.66 28.10 8.63
CA GLY A 95 -11.45 27.35 7.65
C GLY A 95 -12.68 28.13 7.21
N SER A 96 -12.56 28.97 6.17
CA SER A 96 -13.75 29.64 5.64
C SER A 96 -14.81 28.63 5.18
N PRO A 97 -16.11 28.92 5.43
CA PRO A 97 -17.22 28.06 5.01
C PRO A 97 -17.36 27.92 3.50
#